data_AF-A0A965EPD0-F1
#
_entry.id   AF-A0A965EPD0-F1
#
_cell.length_a   1.000
_cell.length_b   1.000
_cell.length_c   1.000
_cell.angle_alpha   90.00
_cell.angle_beta   90.00
_cell.angle_gamma   90.00
#
_symmetry.space_group_name_H-M   'P 1'
#
loop_
_entity.id
_entity.type
_entity.pdbx_description
1 polymer ?
#
loop_
_entity_poly.entity_id
_entity_poly.type
_entity_poly.pdbx_seq_one_letter_code
_entity_poly.pdbx_strand_id
1 'polypeptide(L)'
;MLAADGLRPLLEQASTLVMDASMGPNPVVMSKSQVVGTDVKSFVISHVPEGSVVEKWDALKEQWVDVSTMPKSSNPQELMRLLSSRYIKEGDKIQWRPKAGVGAAAQQAFQMIGWDDGSELLGVSAEAPSAVQNLAVSPTGVGELTVTWEAPATGDATSYSVTMTTTDGTGSTSSSVYTTTNTSYKVSGLSPANGYKFSVTASNADGTSSAA
;
A
#
# COMPACT_ATOMS: atom_id res chain seq x y z
N MET A 1 -4.39 9.86 33.00
CA MET A 1 -4.66 10.61 31.76
C MET A 1 -4.27 9.70 30.61
N LEU A 2 -5.22 8.93 30.08
CA LEU A 2 -4.98 7.95 29.01
C LEU A 2 -5.11 8.67 27.66
N ALA A 3 -4.00 8.85 26.96
CA ALA A 3 -4.01 9.25 25.56
C ALA A 3 -4.38 8.02 24.73
N ALA A 4 -5.61 7.98 24.23
CA ALA A 4 -6.00 7.04 23.19
C ALA A 4 -5.25 7.45 21.91
N ASP A 5 -4.33 6.58 21.47
CA ASP A 5 -3.59 6.74 20.23
C ASP A 5 -4.58 6.66 19.07
N GLY A 6 -4.92 7.82 18.53
CA GLY A 6 -5.87 7.98 17.45
C GLY A 6 -5.25 7.57 16.12
N LEU A 7 -5.03 6.26 15.93
CA LEU A 7 -4.77 5.70 14.61
C LEU A 7 -5.97 6.03 13.72
N ARG A 8 -5.81 7.07 12.89
CA ARG A 8 -6.77 7.39 11.84
C ARG A 8 -6.83 6.17 10.91
N PRO A 9 -8.03 5.67 10.55
CA PRO A 9 -8.16 4.61 9.57
C PRO A 9 -7.44 5.02 8.28
N LEU A 10 -6.61 4.13 7.75
CA LEU A 10 -6.01 4.30 6.43
C LEU A 10 -7.15 4.29 5.40
N LEU A 11 -7.27 5.36 4.61
CA LEU A 11 -8.27 5.42 3.55
C LEU A 11 -7.80 4.54 2.39
N GLU A 12 -8.63 3.57 2.02
CA GLU A 12 -8.39 2.75 0.83
C GLU A 12 -8.36 3.64 -0.43
N GLN A 13 -7.37 3.41 -1.31
CA GLN A 13 -7.28 4.15 -2.57
C GLN A 13 -8.47 3.81 -3.47
N ALA A 14 -9.00 4.82 -4.16
CA ALA A 14 -10.09 4.64 -5.10
C ALA A 14 -9.56 4.44 -6.53
N SER A 15 -9.92 3.32 -7.15
CA SER A 15 -9.59 3.03 -8.56
C SER A 15 -10.62 3.66 -9.48
N THR A 16 -10.19 4.28 -10.57
CA THR A 16 -11.07 4.95 -11.54
C THR A 16 -11.25 4.09 -12.77
N LEU A 17 -12.50 3.75 -13.10
CA LEU A 17 -12.83 3.01 -14.31
C LEU A 17 -13.27 3.96 -15.42
N VAL A 18 -12.64 3.84 -16.58
CA VAL A 18 -12.97 4.60 -17.80
C VAL A 18 -13.63 3.64 -18.79
N MET A 19 -14.82 3.97 -19.26
CA MET A 19 -15.60 3.18 -20.23
C MET A 19 -16.02 4.08 -21.40
N ASP A 20 -16.01 3.56 -22.62
CA ASP A 20 -16.60 4.24 -23.78
C ASP A 20 -18.07 3.86 -23.98
N ALA A 21 -18.79 4.63 -24.80
CA ALA A 21 -20.20 4.35 -25.10
C ALA A 21 -20.40 3.21 -26.11
N SER A 22 -19.36 2.44 -26.47
CA SER A 22 -19.50 1.14 -27.13
C SER A 22 -19.57 0.00 -26.10
N MET A 23 -19.14 0.27 -24.86
CA MET A 23 -19.36 -0.57 -23.67
C MET A 23 -20.70 -0.25 -22.94
N GLY A 24 -21.60 0.50 -23.59
CA GLY A 24 -23.03 0.65 -23.26
C GLY A 24 -23.84 0.78 -24.56
N PRO A 25 -25.11 0.33 -24.69
CA PRO A 25 -26.11 -0.04 -23.69
C PRO A 25 -26.16 -1.54 -23.34
N ASN A 26 -25.17 -2.33 -23.78
CA ASN A 26 -25.11 -3.75 -23.44
C ASN A 26 -24.47 -3.94 -22.05
N PRO A 27 -25.08 -4.71 -21.14
CA PRO A 27 -24.59 -4.89 -19.78
C PRO A 27 -23.18 -5.47 -19.77
N VAL A 28 -22.26 -4.82 -19.07
CA VAL A 28 -20.92 -5.34 -18.82
C VAL A 28 -21.03 -6.38 -17.71
N VAL A 29 -21.11 -7.66 -18.11
CA VAL A 29 -21.02 -8.77 -17.16
C VAL A 29 -19.58 -8.85 -16.67
N MET A 30 -19.33 -8.33 -15.47
CA MET A 30 -18.06 -8.54 -14.78
C MET A 30 -17.86 -10.04 -14.56
N SER A 31 -17.04 -10.66 -15.39
CA SER A 31 -16.63 -12.06 -15.25
C SER A 31 -15.28 -12.12 -14.52
N LYS A 32 -14.90 -13.30 -14.00
CA LYS A 32 -13.62 -13.51 -13.29
C LYS A 32 -12.40 -12.92 -14.01
N SER A 33 -12.43 -12.87 -15.34
CA SER A 33 -11.33 -12.35 -16.17
C SER A 33 -11.30 -10.82 -16.30
N GLN A 34 -12.37 -10.12 -15.90
CA GLN A 34 -12.44 -8.65 -15.86
C GLN A 34 -12.24 -8.08 -14.45
N VAL A 35 -12.40 -8.94 -13.42
CA VAL A 35 -11.89 -8.71 -12.07
C VAL A 35 -10.47 -9.27 -12.01
N VAL A 36 -9.51 -8.53 -12.56
CA VAL A 36 -8.09 -8.88 -12.38
C VAL A 36 -7.78 -8.63 -10.90
N GLY A 37 -7.20 -9.62 -10.20
CA GLY A 37 -6.92 -9.58 -8.76
C GLY A 37 -7.07 -10.96 -8.13
N THR A 38 -6.07 -11.42 -7.37
CA THR A 38 -6.04 -12.80 -6.84
C THR A 38 -6.87 -12.99 -5.56
N ASP A 39 -7.37 -11.92 -4.94
CA ASP A 39 -8.11 -11.99 -3.66
C ASP A 39 -9.19 -10.90 -3.44
N VAL A 40 -9.87 -10.43 -4.51
CA VAL A 40 -10.91 -9.39 -4.36
C VAL A 40 -12.18 -9.95 -3.69
N LYS A 41 -12.29 -9.78 -2.36
CA LYS A 41 -13.48 -10.21 -1.58
C LYS A 41 -14.74 -9.41 -1.88
N SER A 42 -14.60 -8.11 -2.12
CA SER A 42 -15.67 -7.21 -2.57
C SER A 42 -15.19 -5.77 -2.70
N PHE A 43 -15.83 -4.98 -3.57
CA PHE A 43 -15.63 -3.53 -3.66
C PHE A 43 -16.96 -2.76 -3.59
N VAL A 44 -16.88 -1.45 -3.39
CA VAL A 44 -18.03 -0.52 -3.39
C VAL A 44 -17.80 0.62 -4.35
N ILE A 45 -18.86 1.13 -4.97
CA ILE A 45 -18.79 2.33 -5.81
C ILE A 45 -18.74 3.56 -4.91
N SER A 46 -17.71 4.39 -5.06
CA SER A 46 -17.50 5.58 -4.22
C SER A 46 -17.90 6.88 -4.90
N HIS A 47 -17.78 6.94 -6.23
CA HIS A 47 -18.14 8.10 -7.02
C HIS A 47 -18.69 7.69 -8.38
N VAL A 48 -19.73 8.39 -8.84
CA VAL A 48 -20.29 8.27 -10.19
C VAL A 48 -20.49 9.70 -10.73
N PRO A 49 -20.13 9.98 -12.00
CA PRO A 49 -20.37 11.28 -12.59
C PRO A 49 -21.83 11.69 -12.53
N GLU A 50 -22.06 12.99 -12.36
CA GLU A 50 -23.41 13.53 -12.25
C GLU A 50 -24.31 13.13 -13.42
N GLY A 51 -25.50 12.60 -13.11
CA GLY A 51 -26.48 12.13 -14.09
C GLY A 51 -26.21 10.73 -14.64
N SER A 52 -25.14 10.05 -14.21
CA SER A 52 -24.91 8.62 -14.48
C SER A 52 -25.29 7.78 -13.26
N VAL A 53 -25.57 6.50 -13.48
CA VAL A 53 -25.97 5.55 -12.43
C VAL A 53 -25.24 4.23 -12.64
N VAL A 54 -24.86 3.57 -11.54
CA VAL A 54 -24.41 2.18 -11.58
C VAL A 54 -25.41 1.31 -10.84
N GLU A 55 -25.83 0.25 -11.51
CA GLU A 55 -26.83 -0.68 -11.00
C GLU A 55 -26.27 -2.09 -10.91
N LYS A 56 -26.74 -2.85 -9.92
CA LYS A 56 -26.43 -4.27 -9.72
C LYS A 56 -27.68 -5.10 -9.91
N TRP A 57 -27.56 -6.26 -10.54
CA TRP A 57 -28.67 -7.18 -10.74
C TRP A 57 -29.05 -7.86 -9.42
N ASP A 58 -30.28 -7.68 -8.97
CA ASP A 58 -30.89 -8.44 -7.88
C ASP A 58 -31.59 -9.67 -8.47
N ALA A 59 -30.95 -10.83 -8.37
CA ALA A 59 -31.48 -12.08 -8.90
C ALA A 59 -32.75 -12.57 -8.20
N LEU A 60 -33.00 -12.15 -6.94
CA LEU A 60 -34.22 -12.53 -6.21
C LEU A 60 -35.45 -11.77 -6.69
N LYS A 61 -35.23 -10.53 -7.15
CA LYS A 61 -36.29 -9.63 -7.62
C LYS A 61 -36.32 -9.46 -9.14
N GLU A 62 -35.39 -10.13 -9.84
CA GLU A 62 -35.18 -10.04 -11.29
C GLU A 62 -35.14 -8.58 -11.80
N GLN A 63 -34.42 -7.71 -11.09
CA GLN A 63 -34.35 -6.29 -11.42
C GLN A 63 -32.97 -5.68 -11.16
N TRP A 64 -32.71 -4.57 -11.84
CA TRP A 64 -31.54 -3.72 -11.59
C TRP A 64 -31.79 -2.79 -10.40
N VAL A 65 -30.85 -2.76 -9.46
CA VAL A 65 -30.90 -1.92 -8.25
C VAL A 65 -29.74 -0.94 -8.27
N ASP A 66 -30.04 0.35 -8.10
CA ASP A 66 -29.03 1.39 -7.96
C ASP A 66 -28.14 1.15 -6.73
N VAL A 67 -26.84 1.02 -6.97
CA VAL A 67 -25.79 0.85 -5.94
C VAL A 67 -24.84 2.04 -5.88
N SER A 68 -25.03 3.02 -6.78
CA SER A 68 -24.25 4.25 -6.82
C SER A 68 -24.74 5.30 -5.83
N THR A 69 -26.04 5.36 -5.57
CA THR A 69 -26.61 6.31 -4.62
C THR A 69 -26.52 5.79 -3.18
N MET A 70 -26.27 6.71 -2.24
CA MET A 70 -26.25 6.38 -0.83
C MET A 70 -27.68 6.08 -0.35
N PRO A 71 -27.94 4.90 0.24
CA PRO A 71 -29.28 4.52 0.63
C PRO A 71 -29.77 5.41 1.78
N LYS A 72 -31.05 5.79 1.70
CA LYS A 72 -31.73 6.58 2.72
C LYS A 72 -32.91 5.77 3.26
N SER A 73 -32.82 5.34 4.51
CA SER A 73 -33.90 4.67 5.22
C SER A 73 -33.81 4.98 6.70
N SER A 74 -34.95 5.24 7.34
CA SER A 74 -35.07 5.37 8.80
C SER A 74 -35.25 4.01 9.49
N ASN A 75 -35.48 2.93 8.74
CA ASN A 75 -35.54 1.56 9.27
C ASN A 75 -34.13 0.95 9.27
N PRO A 76 -33.55 0.58 10.43
CA PRO A 76 -32.19 0.05 10.51
C PRO A 76 -31.97 -1.26 9.75
N GLN A 77 -32.95 -2.18 9.75
CA GLN A 77 -32.82 -3.45 9.04
C GLN A 77 -32.81 -3.24 7.53
N GLU A 78 -33.68 -2.36 7.05
CA GLU A 78 -33.73 -2.02 5.63
C GLU A 78 -32.48 -1.22 5.19
N LEU A 79 -31.99 -0.31 6.04
CA LEU A 79 -30.76 0.42 5.79
C LEU A 79 -29.56 -0.53 5.69
N MET A 80 -29.41 -1.46 6.64
CA MET A 80 -28.34 -2.46 6.61
C MET A 80 -28.43 -3.33 5.36
N ARG A 81 -29.64 -3.77 4.98
CA ARG A 81 -29.86 -4.54 3.74
C ARG A 81 -29.41 -3.76 2.51
N LEU A 82 -29.78 -2.48 2.41
CA LEU A 82 -29.39 -1.61 1.29
C LEU A 82 -27.88 -1.36 1.26
N LEU A 83 -27.25 -1.17 2.42
CA LEU A 83 -25.79 -1.04 2.51
C LEU A 83 -25.10 -2.35 2.09
N SER A 84 -25.62 -3.50 2.49
CA SER A 84 -25.11 -4.81 2.07
C SER A 84 -25.20 -5.02 0.55
N SER A 85 -26.24 -4.53 -0.11
CA SER A 85 -26.36 -4.65 -1.58
C SER A 85 -25.30 -3.86 -2.36
N ARG A 86 -24.67 -2.86 -1.74
CA ARG A 86 -23.61 -2.06 -2.38
C ARG A 86 -22.26 -2.76 -2.47
N TYR A 87 -22.07 -3.85 -1.72
CA TYR A 87 -20.91 -4.71 -1.90
C TYR A 87 -21.06 -5.48 -3.20
N ILE A 88 -20.14 -5.26 -4.12
CA ILE A 88 -20.02 -5.99 -5.38
C ILE A 88 -19.00 -7.10 -5.18
N LYS A 89 -19.40 -8.34 -5.47
CA LYS A 89 -18.62 -9.56 -5.23
C LYS A 89 -18.52 -10.39 -6.51
N GLU A 90 -17.68 -11.42 -6.47
CA GLU A 90 -17.61 -12.42 -7.54
C GLU A 90 -19.01 -12.96 -7.89
N GLY A 91 -19.37 -12.92 -9.18
CA GLY A 91 -20.65 -13.41 -9.70
C GLY A 91 -21.76 -12.35 -9.79
N ASP A 92 -21.56 -11.16 -9.21
CA ASP A 92 -22.50 -10.06 -9.38
C ASP A 92 -22.48 -9.52 -10.82
N LYS A 93 -23.66 -9.17 -11.34
CA LYS A 93 -23.78 -8.45 -12.61
C LYS A 93 -24.01 -6.97 -12.32
N ILE A 94 -23.24 -6.10 -12.97
CA ILE A 94 -23.40 -4.65 -12.89
C ILE A 94 -23.65 -4.04 -14.25
N GLN A 95 -24.32 -2.89 -14.30
CA GLN A 95 -24.43 -2.08 -15.49
C GLN A 95 -24.21 -0.61 -15.15
N TRP A 96 -23.52 0.10 -16.03
CA TRP A 96 -23.39 1.54 -15.96
C TRP A 96 -24.34 2.19 -16.96
N ARG A 97 -25.13 3.15 -16.50
CA ARG A 97 -26.00 3.98 -17.33
C ARG A 97 -25.41 5.40 -17.38
N PRO A 98 -24.81 5.82 -18.50
CA PRO A 98 -24.31 7.18 -18.65
C PRO A 98 -25.45 8.20 -18.63
N LYS A 99 -25.08 9.46 -18.39
CA LYS A 99 -25.98 10.60 -18.56
C LYS A 99 -26.52 10.65 -19.99
N ALA A 100 -27.84 10.83 -20.11
CA ALA A 100 -28.49 10.97 -21.41
C ALA A 100 -27.93 12.17 -22.20
N GLY A 101 -27.68 11.96 -23.50
CA GLY A 101 -27.23 13.01 -24.41
C GLY A 101 -25.71 13.22 -24.47
N VAL A 102 -24.91 12.38 -23.82
CA VAL A 102 -23.45 12.41 -23.96
C VAL A 102 -23.00 11.51 -25.11
N GLY A 103 -22.13 12.03 -25.97
CA GLY A 103 -21.63 11.34 -27.17
C GLY A 103 -20.68 10.17 -26.86
N ALA A 104 -20.38 9.36 -27.87
CA ALA A 104 -19.77 8.03 -27.72
C ALA A 104 -18.27 7.97 -27.33
N ALA A 105 -17.74 9.02 -26.72
CA ALA A 105 -16.36 9.07 -26.28
C ALA A 105 -16.13 8.25 -25.00
N ALA A 106 -14.89 7.84 -24.74
CA ALA A 106 -14.47 7.28 -23.46
C ALA A 106 -14.74 8.28 -22.32
N GLN A 107 -15.48 7.84 -21.30
CA GLN A 107 -15.84 8.63 -20.14
C GLN A 107 -15.41 7.92 -18.87
N GLN A 108 -15.05 8.69 -17.85
CA GLN A 108 -14.96 8.16 -16.50
C GLN A 108 -16.35 7.63 -16.11
N ALA A 109 -16.46 6.33 -15.81
CA ALA A 109 -17.73 5.68 -15.52
C ALA A 109 -18.04 5.78 -14.02
N PHE A 110 -17.11 5.33 -13.17
CA PHE A 110 -17.22 5.41 -11.71
C PHE A 110 -15.86 5.16 -11.03
N GLN A 111 -15.76 5.55 -9.75
CA GLN A 111 -14.67 5.17 -8.86
C GLN A 111 -15.11 4.05 -7.93
N MET A 112 -14.18 3.18 -7.59
CA MET A 112 -14.39 2.02 -6.71
C MET A 112 -13.39 1.99 -5.57
N ILE A 113 -13.85 1.61 -4.38
CA ILE A 113 -13.04 1.41 -3.16
C ILE A 113 -13.09 -0.08 -2.81
N GLY A 114 -11.95 -0.65 -2.43
CA GLY A 114 -11.81 -2.08 -2.11
C GLY A 114 -11.57 -2.99 -3.32
N TRP A 115 -11.22 -2.41 -4.48
CA TRP A 115 -10.75 -3.18 -5.64
C TRP A 115 -9.23 -3.33 -5.57
N ASP A 116 -8.76 -4.57 -5.41
CA ASP A 116 -7.38 -4.99 -5.63
C ASP A 116 -7.32 -5.48 -7.09
N ASP A 117 -6.75 -4.70 -8.01
CA ASP A 117 -6.67 -5.09 -9.42
C ASP A 117 -5.57 -6.12 -9.70
N GLY A 118 -4.97 -6.70 -8.66
CA GLY A 118 -3.74 -7.48 -8.75
C GLY A 118 -2.54 -6.67 -9.25
N SER A 119 -2.68 -5.36 -9.46
CA SER A 119 -1.50 -4.51 -9.58
C SER A 119 -0.96 -4.38 -8.17
N GLU A 120 0.24 -4.91 -7.96
CA GLU A 120 1.01 -4.54 -6.79
C GLU A 120 1.01 -3.01 -6.75
N LEU A 121 0.40 -2.43 -5.72
CA LEU A 121 0.78 -1.09 -5.31
C LEU A 121 2.30 -1.14 -5.26
N LEU A 122 2.97 -0.39 -6.14
CA LEU A 122 4.41 -0.18 -6.04
C LEU A 122 4.66 0.42 -4.65
N GLY A 123 4.88 -0.43 -3.65
CA GLY A 123 4.99 -0.01 -2.26
C GLY A 123 4.61 -0.99 -1.16
N VAL A 124 4.14 -2.22 -1.38
CA VAL A 124 4.16 -3.28 -0.33
C VAL A 124 4.19 -4.70 -0.92
N SER A 125 5.31 -5.08 -1.55
CA SER A 125 5.78 -6.44 -1.26
C SER A 125 6.32 -6.39 0.16
N ALA A 126 5.52 -6.87 1.12
CA ALA A 126 5.86 -6.95 2.53
C ALA A 126 6.85 -8.11 2.77
N GLU A 127 7.98 -8.07 2.05
CA GLU A 127 9.13 -8.91 2.35
C GLU A 127 10.03 -8.14 3.31
N ALA A 128 10.66 -8.87 4.24
CA ALA A 128 11.73 -8.29 5.05
C ALA A 128 12.81 -7.70 4.12
N PRO A 129 13.49 -6.61 4.52
CA PRO A 129 14.47 -5.98 3.66
C PRO A 129 15.59 -6.93 3.26
N SER A 130 16.08 -6.82 2.03
CA SER A 130 17.39 -7.39 1.68
C SER A 130 18.51 -6.67 2.45
N ALA A 131 19.73 -7.22 2.42
CA ALA A 131 20.88 -6.50 2.96
C ALA A 131 21.03 -5.12 2.28
N VAL A 132 21.60 -4.15 3.01
CA VAL A 132 21.91 -2.83 2.44
C VAL A 132 22.95 -2.95 1.34
N GLN A 133 22.91 -2.03 0.38
CA GLN A 133 23.81 -2.06 -0.77
C GLN A 133 24.96 -1.08 -0.58
N ASN A 134 26.07 -1.29 -1.29
CA ASN A 134 27.20 -0.35 -1.37
C ASN A 134 27.69 0.16 -0.01
N LEU A 135 27.76 -0.72 1.00
CA LEU A 135 28.26 -0.38 2.33
C LEU A 135 29.73 0.06 2.22
N ALA A 136 29.99 1.29 2.61
CA ALA A 136 31.31 1.90 2.58
C ALA A 136 31.60 2.63 3.89
N VAL A 137 32.88 2.66 4.27
CA VAL A 137 33.37 3.37 5.45
C VAL A 137 34.48 4.30 4.98
N SER A 138 34.37 5.57 5.35
CA SER A 138 35.33 6.61 4.97
C SER A 138 35.76 7.46 6.16
N PRO A 139 37.04 7.84 6.27
CA PRO A 139 37.49 8.80 7.26
C PRO A 139 37.06 10.21 6.88
N THR A 140 36.44 10.92 7.83
CA THR A 140 35.93 12.28 7.61
C THR A 140 36.59 13.33 8.50
N GLY A 141 37.46 12.90 9.42
CA GLY A 141 38.15 13.75 10.38
C GLY A 141 39.05 12.94 11.31
N VAL A 142 39.78 13.62 12.20
CA VAL A 142 40.61 12.96 13.21
C VAL A 142 39.72 12.24 14.22
N GLY A 143 39.84 10.92 14.28
CA GLY A 143 38.99 10.09 15.17
C GLY A 143 37.53 10.01 14.71
N GLU A 144 37.26 10.25 13.41
CA GLU A 144 35.92 10.20 12.84
C GLU A 144 35.84 9.30 11.61
N LEU A 145 34.84 8.43 11.59
CA LEU A 145 34.48 7.61 10.44
C LEU A 145 33.02 7.87 10.08
N THR A 146 32.73 7.95 8.80
CA THR A 146 31.36 7.97 8.28
C THR A 146 31.09 6.67 7.53
N VAL A 147 30.04 5.97 7.96
CA VAL A 147 29.51 4.76 7.33
C VAL A 147 28.37 5.20 6.42
N THR A 148 28.41 4.79 5.16
CA THR A 148 27.38 5.09 4.15
C THR A 148 26.95 3.81 3.46
N TRP A 149 25.69 3.73 3.09
CA TRP A 149 25.13 2.63 2.33
C TRP A 149 24.02 3.14 1.41
N GLU A 150 23.54 2.26 0.55
CA GLU A 150 22.32 2.43 -0.22
C GLU A 150 21.20 1.55 0.35
N ALA A 151 19.96 1.95 0.08
CA ALA A 151 18.80 1.19 0.51
C ALA A 151 18.84 -0.25 -0.03
N PRO A 152 18.19 -1.21 0.65
CA PRO A 152 17.98 -2.56 0.16
C PRO A 152 17.38 -2.58 -1.25
N ALA A 153 17.71 -3.62 -2.03
CA ALA A 153 17.15 -3.79 -3.37
C ALA A 153 15.67 -4.23 -3.32
N THR A 154 15.27 -4.91 -2.23
CA THR A 154 13.90 -5.38 -1.97
C THR A 154 13.53 -5.16 -0.50
N GLY A 155 12.22 -5.11 -0.22
CA GLY A 155 11.67 -4.96 1.14
C GLY A 155 12.01 -3.61 1.76
N ASP A 156 11.34 -2.54 1.33
CA ASP A 156 11.67 -1.15 1.73
C ASP A 156 11.95 -1.00 3.23
N ALA A 157 13.13 -0.47 3.55
CA ALA A 157 13.59 -0.31 4.92
C ALA A 157 12.99 0.95 5.56
N THR A 158 12.48 0.80 6.78
CA THR A 158 11.99 1.93 7.61
C THR A 158 13.05 2.43 8.59
N SER A 159 14.02 1.58 8.94
CA SER A 159 15.13 1.91 9.83
C SER A 159 16.35 1.03 9.56
N TYR A 160 17.51 1.47 10.05
CA TYR A 160 18.79 0.79 9.92
C TYR A 160 19.46 0.68 11.29
N SER A 161 20.16 -0.43 11.52
CA SER A 161 21.03 -0.63 12.69
C SER A 161 22.47 -0.81 12.25
N VAL A 162 23.35 0.07 12.71
CA VAL A 162 24.79 0.06 12.47
C VAL A 162 25.46 -0.58 13.67
N THR A 163 26.04 -1.76 13.48
CA THR A 163 26.85 -2.43 14.52
C THR A 163 28.32 -2.12 14.29
N MET A 164 28.97 -1.57 15.30
CA MET A 164 30.41 -1.31 15.31
C MET A 164 31.08 -2.26 16.29
N THR A 165 32.01 -3.08 15.80
CA THR A 165 32.92 -3.87 16.63
C THR A 165 34.27 -3.17 16.70
N THR A 166 34.70 -2.85 17.91
CA THR A 166 36.01 -2.24 18.19
C THR A 166 36.96 -3.31 18.72
N THR A 167 38.18 -3.36 18.19
CA THR A 167 39.29 -4.16 18.73
C THR A 167 40.35 -3.19 19.24
N ASP A 168 40.65 -3.21 20.54
CA ASP A 168 41.67 -2.35 21.11
C ASP A 168 43.10 -2.86 20.82
N GLY A 169 44.10 -2.07 21.18
CA GLY A 169 45.51 -2.43 20.99
C GLY A 169 45.98 -3.67 21.77
N THR A 170 45.16 -4.21 22.68
CA THR A 170 45.42 -5.46 23.41
C THR A 170 44.76 -6.67 22.76
N GLY A 171 43.93 -6.45 21.72
CA GLY A 171 43.14 -7.49 21.06
C GLY A 171 41.77 -7.72 21.69
N SER A 172 41.38 -6.94 22.70
CA SER A 172 40.06 -7.06 23.33
C SER A 172 38.99 -6.46 22.42
N THR A 173 37.83 -7.12 22.32
CA THR A 173 36.74 -6.69 21.44
C THR A 173 35.53 -6.19 22.22
N SER A 174 34.89 -5.13 21.73
CA SER A 174 33.62 -4.60 22.22
C SER A 174 32.69 -4.25 21.07
N SER A 175 31.37 -4.23 21.29
CA SER A 175 30.39 -3.91 20.25
C SER A 175 29.43 -2.83 20.70
N SER A 176 29.03 -1.97 19.76
CA SER A 176 28.03 -0.92 19.95
C SER A 176 27.05 -0.93 18.78
N VAL A 177 25.77 -0.67 19.04
CA VAL A 177 24.72 -0.64 18.02
C VAL A 177 24.07 0.73 18.00
N TYR A 178 23.91 1.30 16.81
CA TYR A 178 23.31 2.61 16.59
C TYR A 178 22.17 2.50 15.59
N THR A 179 21.02 3.13 15.87
CA THR A 179 19.85 3.10 14.99
C THR A 179 19.69 4.44 14.29
N THR A 180 19.33 4.42 13.01
CA THR A 180 19.10 5.61 12.19
C THR A 180 18.05 5.32 11.11
N THR A 181 17.38 6.36 10.62
CA THR A 181 16.52 6.28 9.43
C THR A 181 17.23 6.75 8.16
N ASN A 182 18.40 7.38 8.30
CA ASN A 182 19.23 7.82 7.18
C ASN A 182 20.12 6.68 6.67
N THR A 183 20.53 6.76 5.41
CA THR A 183 21.50 5.81 4.80
C THR A 183 22.97 6.16 5.08
N SER A 184 23.20 6.87 6.19
CA SER A 184 24.54 7.19 6.67
C SER A 184 24.55 7.36 8.18
N TYR A 185 25.71 7.09 8.78
CA TYR A 185 25.96 7.31 10.20
C TYR A 185 27.40 7.73 10.44
N LYS A 186 27.57 8.85 11.16
CA LYS A 186 28.88 9.38 11.55
C LYS A 186 29.22 8.92 12.96
N VAL A 187 30.39 8.31 13.13
CA VAL A 187 30.96 7.92 14.42
C VAL A 187 32.16 8.82 14.72
N SER A 188 32.24 9.33 15.94
CA SER A 188 33.32 10.20 16.42
C SER A 188 33.92 9.67 17.72
N GLY A 189 35.05 10.26 18.15
CA GLY A 189 35.75 9.85 19.37
C GLY A 189 36.52 8.54 19.21
N LEU A 190 36.89 8.18 17.98
CA LEU A 190 37.62 6.95 17.67
C LEU A 190 39.12 7.12 17.96
N SER A 191 39.72 6.08 18.55
CA SER A 191 41.16 6.01 18.81
C SER A 191 41.88 5.45 17.58
N PRO A 192 42.94 6.12 17.08
CA PRO A 192 43.75 5.60 15.97
C PRO A 192 44.45 4.27 16.28
N ALA A 193 44.58 3.91 17.56
CA ALA A 193 45.21 2.67 18.00
C ALA A 193 44.27 1.45 17.95
N ASN A 194 42.99 1.63 17.62
CA ASN A 194 41.98 0.59 17.62
C ASN A 194 41.56 0.20 16.19
N GLY A 195 41.22 -1.07 16.00
CA GLY A 195 40.58 -1.57 14.78
C GLY A 195 39.06 -1.48 14.87
N TYR A 196 38.41 -1.11 13.77
CA TYR A 196 36.95 -0.97 13.70
C TYR A 196 36.37 -1.80 12.56
N LYS A 197 35.29 -2.53 12.85
CA LYS A 197 34.47 -3.22 11.85
C LYS A 197 33.04 -2.73 11.96
N PHE A 198 32.40 -2.57 10.82
CA PHE A 198 31.02 -2.12 10.72
C PHE A 198 30.20 -3.17 9.99
N SER A 199 28.98 -3.39 10.46
CA SER A 199 27.94 -4.07 9.72
C SER A 199 26.63 -3.32 9.84
N VAL A 200 25.78 -3.44 8.83
CA VAL A 200 24.49 -2.72 8.81
C VAL A 200 23.36 -3.68 8.46
N THR A 201 22.29 -3.63 9.25
CA THR A 201 21.03 -4.32 8.95
C THR A 201 19.93 -3.30 8.68
N ALA A 202 19.01 -3.64 7.78
CA ALA A 202 17.81 -2.88 7.48
C ALA A 202 16.58 -3.55 8.10
N SER A 203 15.61 -2.77 8.57
CA SER A 203 14.40 -3.28 9.22
C SER A 203 13.13 -2.57 8.76
N ASN A 204 12.05 -3.34 8.63
CA ASN A 204 10.69 -2.86 8.44
C ASN A 204 9.72 -3.64 9.34
N ALA A 205 8.41 -3.50 9.13
CA ALA A 205 7.40 -4.20 9.93
C ALA A 205 7.44 -5.73 9.75
N ASP A 206 7.99 -6.20 8.63
CA ASP A 206 7.97 -7.61 8.22
C ASP A 206 9.23 -8.36 8.64
N GLY A 207 10.34 -7.65 8.89
CA GLY A 207 11.52 -8.26 9.46
C GLY A 207 12.78 -7.41 9.39
N THR A 208 13.91 -8.08 9.58
CA THR A 208 15.25 -7.49 9.54
C THR A 208 16.11 -8.26 8.56
N SER A 209 16.89 -7.53 7.76
CA SER A 209 17.81 -8.09 6.78
C SER A 209 18.96 -8.87 7.41
N SER A 210 19.65 -9.65 6.60
CA SER A 210 21.03 -10.06 6.93
C SER A 210 21.94 -8.82 6.99
N ALA A 211 22.99 -8.92 7.80
CA ALA A 211 23.99 -7.85 7.91
C ALA A 211 24.88 -7.80 6.65
N ALA A 212 25.10 -6.60 6.13
CA ALA A 212 26.11 -6.32 5.11
C ALA A 212 27.51 -6.16 5.72
#